data_AF-A0A9W9LM67-F1
#
_entry.id   AF-A0A9W9LM67-F1
#
_cell.length_a   1.000
_cell.length_b   1.000
_cell.length_c   1.000
_cell.angle_alpha   90.00
_cell.angle_beta   90.00
_cell.angle_gamma   90.00
#
_symmetry.space_group_name_H-M   'P 1'
#
loop_
_entity.id
_entity.type
_entity.pdbx_description
1 polymer ?
#
loop_
_entity_poly.entity_id
_entity_poly.type
_entity_poly.pdbx_seq_one_letter_code
_entity_poly.pdbx_strand_id
1 'polypeptide(L)'
;MQLTYAAALASALFSSVVLAAPSEAGRKPVTATIQLANDQSGANANVVVPVDGVKRPVQELWGKTAIAHNGLVFASSAQMTAFQRTTVCTFTEESRLTASLSGQKTWVSLGRPVVDLCSAYVVCVCEGM
;
A
#
# COMPACT_ATOMS: atom_id res chain seq x y z
N MET A 1 -65.16 -7.94 51.58
CA MET A 1 -63.72 -8.17 51.38
C MET A 1 -63.59 -9.55 50.76
N GLN A 2 -62.97 -9.85 49.62
CA GLN A 2 -62.03 -9.18 48.72
C GLN A 2 -62.15 -9.84 47.32
N LEU A 3 -61.97 -9.05 46.26
CA LEU A 3 -61.71 -9.52 44.89
C LEU A 3 -60.19 -9.72 44.72
N THR A 4 -59.73 -10.84 44.16
CA THR A 4 -58.32 -11.03 43.75
C THR A 4 -58.28 -11.77 42.41
N TYR A 5 -58.23 -11.04 41.30
CA TYR A 5 -57.03 -10.63 40.53
C TYR A 5 -56.27 -11.80 39.89
N ALA A 6 -56.58 -12.06 38.61
CA ALA A 6 -55.79 -12.88 37.71
C ALA A 6 -54.62 -12.05 37.14
N ALA A 7 -53.39 -12.54 37.26
CA ALA A 7 -52.23 -11.98 36.58
C ALA A 7 -51.70 -13.02 35.58
N ALA A 8 -51.88 -12.76 34.29
CA ALA A 8 -51.33 -13.58 33.21
C ALA A 8 -49.86 -13.18 32.98
N LEU A 9 -48.96 -14.15 33.08
CA LEU A 9 -47.53 -14.01 32.80
C LEU A 9 -47.29 -13.91 31.28
N ALA A 10 -46.92 -12.72 30.79
CA ALA A 10 -46.46 -12.54 29.43
C ALA A 10 -44.95 -12.89 29.33
N SER A 11 -44.63 -13.98 28.62
CA SER A 11 -43.24 -14.38 28.35
C SER A 11 -42.75 -13.67 27.08
N ALA A 12 -41.76 -12.78 27.20
CA ALA A 12 -41.11 -12.14 26.06
C ALA A 12 -39.96 -13.03 25.56
N LEU A 13 -40.05 -13.49 24.31
CA LEU A 13 -38.96 -14.19 23.61
C LEU A 13 -38.07 -13.18 22.92
N PHE A 14 -36.84 -13.01 23.39
CA PHE A 14 -35.81 -12.22 22.71
C PHE A 14 -35.08 -13.11 21.69
N SER A 15 -35.41 -12.97 20.41
CA SER A 15 -34.64 -13.56 19.32
C SER A 15 -33.44 -12.66 18.99
N SER A 16 -32.24 -13.02 19.45
CA SER A 16 -31.00 -12.35 19.06
C SER A 16 -30.56 -12.82 17.67
N VAL A 17 -30.60 -11.93 16.68
CA VAL A 17 -30.03 -12.20 15.35
C VAL A 17 -28.54 -11.84 15.40
N VAL A 18 -27.67 -12.84 15.35
CA VAL A 18 -26.22 -12.62 15.24
C VAL A 18 -25.89 -12.44 13.75
N LEU A 19 -25.70 -11.19 13.32
CA LEU A 19 -25.10 -10.89 12.02
C LEU A 19 -23.59 -11.13 12.11
N ALA A 20 -23.11 -12.23 11.52
CA ALA A 20 -21.70 -12.42 11.28
C ALA A 20 -21.27 -11.52 10.11
N ALA A 21 -20.65 -10.37 10.42
CA ALA A 21 -19.96 -9.59 9.41
C ALA A 21 -18.78 -10.39 8.84
N PRO A 22 -18.46 -10.29 7.53
CA PRO A 22 -17.29 -10.95 6.97
C PRO A 22 -16.05 -10.46 7.72
N SER A 23 -15.27 -11.38 8.30
CA SER A 23 -14.00 -11.03 8.91
C SER A 23 -12.98 -10.72 7.82
N GLU A 24 -12.38 -9.53 7.84
CA GLU A 24 -11.22 -9.15 7.01
C GLU A 24 -10.00 -10.10 7.18
N ALA A 25 -10.04 -11.01 8.15
CA ALA A 25 -8.99 -11.97 8.50
C ALA A 25 -8.58 -12.96 7.39
N GLY A 26 -9.24 -12.96 6.24
CA GLY A 26 -8.91 -13.84 5.09
C GLY A 26 -8.42 -13.14 3.82
N ARG A 27 -8.41 -11.80 3.77
CA ARG A 27 -8.03 -11.10 2.54
C ARG A 27 -6.52 -11.00 2.42
N LYS A 28 -5.94 -11.60 1.39
CA LYS A 28 -4.51 -11.40 1.07
C LYS A 28 -4.26 -9.91 0.84
N PRO A 29 -3.24 -9.31 1.50
CA PRO A 29 -2.91 -7.91 1.30
C PRO A 29 -2.53 -7.69 -0.17
N VAL A 30 -3.05 -6.61 -0.75
CA VAL A 30 -2.70 -6.22 -2.12
C VAL A 30 -1.31 -5.62 -2.11
N THR A 31 -0.44 -6.07 -3.01
CA THR A 31 0.95 -5.62 -3.10
C THR A 31 1.34 -5.32 -4.53
N ALA A 32 2.32 -4.44 -4.70
CA ALA A 32 3.00 -4.15 -5.95
C ALA A 32 4.50 -4.42 -5.79
N THR A 33 5.11 -5.13 -6.74
CA THR A 33 6.57 -5.23 -6.82
C THR A 33 7.09 -4.10 -7.71
N ILE A 34 7.97 -3.27 -7.15
CA ILE A 34 8.57 -2.14 -7.84
C ILE A 34 10.08 -2.37 -7.91
N GLN A 35 10.62 -2.32 -9.11
CA GLN A 35 12.05 -2.24 -9.37
C GLN A 35 12.48 -0.78 -9.36
N LEU A 36 13.53 -0.47 -8.61
CA LEU A 36 14.35 0.72 -8.88
C LEU A 36 15.57 0.29 -9.68
N ALA A 37 16.01 1.12 -10.61
CA ALA A 37 17.20 0.90 -11.41
C ALA A 37 18.09 2.15 -11.45
N ASN A 38 19.39 1.94 -11.54
CA ASN A 38 20.41 2.95 -11.70
C ASN A 38 21.20 2.66 -12.97
N ASP A 39 20.94 3.41 -14.04
CA ASP A 39 21.55 3.17 -15.35
C ASP A 39 23.04 3.55 -15.40
N GLN A 40 23.55 4.31 -14.41
CA GLN A 40 24.98 4.64 -14.34
C GLN A 40 25.81 3.49 -13.76
N SER A 41 25.32 2.84 -12.69
CA SER A 41 26.03 1.73 -12.04
C SER A 41 25.60 0.36 -12.55
N GLY A 42 24.44 0.26 -13.23
CA GLY A 42 23.79 -0.99 -13.60
C GLY A 42 23.04 -1.67 -12.44
N ALA A 43 23.08 -1.09 -11.22
CA ALA A 43 22.45 -1.65 -10.05
C ALA A 43 20.91 -1.52 -10.13
N ASN A 44 20.20 -2.55 -9.68
CA ASN A 44 18.74 -2.55 -9.59
C ASN A 44 18.26 -3.45 -8.45
N ALA A 45 17.04 -3.20 -7.98
CA ALA A 45 16.43 -4.02 -6.93
C ALA A 45 14.91 -3.97 -6.97
N ASN A 46 14.28 -5.15 -6.87
CA ASN A 46 12.84 -5.31 -6.71
C ASN A 46 12.46 -5.31 -5.23
N VAL A 47 11.44 -4.54 -4.85
CA VAL A 47 10.86 -4.55 -3.51
C VAL A 47 9.33 -4.66 -3.61
N VAL A 48 8.75 -5.46 -2.70
CA VAL A 48 7.30 -5.59 -2.56
C VAL A 48 6.79 -4.47 -1.67
N VAL A 49 5.87 -3.66 -2.18
CA VAL A 49 5.25 -2.53 -1.50
C VAL A 49 3.75 -2.82 -1.32
N PRO A 50 3.22 -2.72 -0.09
CA PRO A 50 1.77 -2.83 0.13
C PRO A 50 1.00 -1.70 -0.57
N VAL A 51 -0.14 -2.05 -1.17
CA VAL A 51 -1.06 -1.13 -1.84
C VAL A 51 -2.17 -0.75 -0.86
N ASP A 52 -1.78 -0.01 0.19
CA ASP A 52 -2.61 0.33 1.34
C ASP A 52 -2.67 1.84 1.64
N GLY A 53 -2.13 2.67 0.74
CA GLY A 53 -2.08 4.12 0.89
C GLY A 53 -1.10 4.62 1.95
N VAL A 54 -0.34 3.74 2.61
CA VAL A 54 0.65 4.15 3.63
C VAL A 54 1.91 4.68 2.94
N LYS A 55 2.29 5.90 3.33
CA LYS A 55 3.52 6.56 2.89
C LYS A 55 4.74 5.92 3.55
N ARG A 56 5.68 5.42 2.72
CA ARG A 56 6.88 4.70 3.18
C ARG A 56 8.15 5.37 2.66
N PRO A 57 9.19 5.55 3.50
CA PRO A 57 10.48 6.04 3.05
C PRO A 57 11.13 5.08 2.05
N VAL A 58 11.69 5.62 0.97
CA VAL A 58 12.41 4.80 -0.03
C VAL A 58 13.63 4.11 0.61
N GLN A 59 14.34 4.81 1.50
CA GLN A 59 15.51 4.24 2.18
C GLN A 59 15.17 3.03 3.06
N GLU A 60 14.00 3.02 3.69
CA GLU A 60 13.58 1.88 4.52
C GLU A 60 13.35 0.62 3.68
N LEU A 61 12.78 0.82 2.48
CA LEU A 61 12.42 -0.26 1.57
C LEU A 61 13.60 -0.77 0.73
N TRP A 62 14.43 0.13 0.20
CA TRP A 62 15.51 -0.21 -0.73
C TRP A 62 16.92 -0.07 -0.14
N GLY A 63 17.11 0.54 1.02
CA GLY A 63 18.43 0.87 1.59
C GLY A 63 19.32 -0.33 1.93
N LYS A 64 18.77 -1.54 1.94
CA LYS A 64 19.50 -2.81 2.17
C LYS A 64 19.60 -3.68 0.91
N THR A 65 19.29 -3.13 -0.25
CA THR A 65 19.29 -3.85 -1.53
C THR A 65 20.52 -3.48 -2.37
N ALA A 66 20.74 -4.18 -3.48
CA ALA A 66 21.89 -3.96 -4.35
C ALA A 66 21.94 -2.56 -5.00
N ILE A 67 20.81 -1.83 -5.04
CA ILE A 67 20.78 -0.45 -5.55
C ILE A 67 21.32 0.57 -4.54
N ALA A 68 21.40 0.22 -3.26
CA ALA A 68 21.87 1.11 -2.23
C ALA A 68 23.40 1.12 -2.16
N HIS A 69 23.97 2.31 -1.99
CA HIS A 69 25.39 2.52 -1.73
C HIS A 69 25.55 3.15 -0.35
N ASN A 70 26.20 2.45 0.58
CA ASN A 70 26.31 2.87 2.00
C ASN A 70 24.95 3.16 2.65
N GLY A 71 23.91 2.41 2.28
CA GLY A 71 22.56 2.61 2.80
C GLY A 71 21.78 3.74 2.13
N LEU A 72 22.36 4.45 1.16
CA LEU A 72 21.71 5.49 0.37
C LEU A 72 21.28 4.96 -1.00
N VAL A 73 20.00 5.12 -1.31
CA VAL A 73 19.40 4.75 -2.60
C VAL A 73 19.55 5.86 -3.65
N PHE A 74 20.18 5.52 -4.78
CA PHE A 74 20.32 6.38 -5.95
C PHE A 74 19.73 5.66 -7.18
N ALA A 75 18.72 6.24 -7.83
CA ALA A 75 18.04 5.61 -8.96
C ALA A 75 17.77 6.58 -10.12
N SER A 76 17.78 6.06 -11.35
CA SER A 76 17.40 6.78 -12.57
C SER A 76 15.96 6.51 -12.99
N SER A 77 15.42 5.33 -12.67
CA SER A 77 14.06 4.94 -13.04
C SER A 77 13.40 4.01 -12.03
N ALA A 78 12.07 3.91 -12.14
CA ALA A 78 11.26 2.94 -11.43
C ALA A 78 10.37 2.16 -12.41
N GLN A 79 10.12 0.89 -12.13
CA GLN A 79 9.26 0.01 -12.92
C GLN A 79 8.40 -0.87 -12.02
N MET A 80 7.11 -1.02 -12.31
CA MET A 80 6.29 -2.07 -11.69
C MET A 80 6.45 -3.38 -12.46
N THR A 81 6.82 -4.44 -11.75
CA THR A 81 7.11 -5.77 -12.32
C THR A 81 6.07 -6.82 -11.94
N ALA A 82 5.31 -6.60 -10.85
CA ALA A 82 4.12 -7.39 -10.50
C ALA A 82 3.11 -6.51 -9.77
N PHE A 83 1.89 -6.38 -10.29
CA PHE A 83 0.90 -5.43 -9.79
C PHE A 83 -0.51 -5.81 -10.25
N GLN A 84 -1.54 -5.21 -9.66
CA GLN A 84 -2.91 -5.29 -10.17
C GLN A 84 -3.17 -4.15 -11.16
N ARG A 85 -4.09 -4.33 -12.11
CA ARG A 85 -4.37 -3.32 -13.15
C ARG A 85 -4.74 -1.95 -12.58
N THR A 86 -5.37 -1.90 -11.41
CA THR A 86 -5.78 -0.68 -10.70
C THR A 86 -4.67 -0.09 -9.82
N THR A 87 -3.50 -0.73 -9.70
CA THR A 87 -2.42 -0.22 -8.84
C THR A 87 -1.85 1.08 -9.39
N VAL A 88 -1.73 2.08 -8.52
CA VAL A 88 -0.99 3.32 -8.73
C VAL A 88 0.02 3.48 -7.62
N CYS A 89 1.28 3.73 -7.96
CA CYS A 89 2.34 4.00 -7.00
C CYS A 89 3.03 5.32 -7.34
N THR A 90 3.12 6.22 -6.37
CA THR A 90 3.71 7.56 -6.57
C THR A 90 4.90 7.75 -5.66
N PHE A 91 6.03 8.12 -6.27
CA PHE A 91 7.23 8.60 -5.61
C PHE A 91 7.15 10.12 -5.44
N THR A 92 7.43 10.60 -4.23
CA THR A 92 7.43 12.03 -3.90
C THR A 92 8.64 12.41 -3.07
N GLU A 93 9.21 13.57 -3.35
CA GLU A 93 10.23 14.22 -2.52
C GLU A 93 10.03 15.73 -2.60
N GLU A 94 9.34 16.29 -1.61
CA GLU A 94 9.03 17.72 -1.50
C GLU A 94 8.70 18.36 -2.87
N SER A 95 9.48 19.36 -3.30
CA SER A 95 9.36 20.03 -4.61
C SER A 95 10.28 19.46 -5.69
N ARG A 96 11.09 18.44 -5.38
CA ARG A 96 12.15 17.92 -6.27
C ARG A 96 11.71 16.74 -7.12
N LEU A 97 10.82 15.89 -6.60
CA LEU A 97 10.39 14.68 -7.28
C LEU A 97 8.88 14.46 -7.15
N THR A 98 8.23 14.21 -8.28
CA THR A 98 6.89 13.61 -8.34
C THR A 98 6.84 12.70 -9.56
N ALA A 99 6.78 11.39 -9.33
CA ALA A 99 6.79 10.39 -10.38
C ALA A 99 5.78 9.28 -10.06
N SER A 100 4.91 8.97 -11.01
CA SER A 100 3.84 7.97 -10.81
C SER A 100 3.94 6.83 -11.81
N LEU A 101 3.68 5.64 -11.28
CA LEU A 101 3.49 4.38 -11.98
C LEU A 101 2.01 4.00 -11.87
N SER A 102 1.45 3.45 -12.93
CA SER A 102 0.10 2.88 -12.95
C SER A 102 0.07 1.59 -13.75
N GLY A 103 -1.04 0.84 -13.67
CA GLY A 103 -1.22 -0.35 -14.49
C GLY A 103 -1.16 -0.08 -16.00
N GLN A 104 -1.32 1.18 -16.44
CA GLN A 104 -1.16 1.61 -17.84
C GLN A 104 0.25 2.16 -18.13
N LYS A 105 0.89 2.78 -17.14
CA LYS A 105 2.25 3.34 -17.24
C LYS A 105 3.14 2.68 -16.19
N THR A 106 3.73 1.56 -16.56
CA THR A 106 4.47 0.69 -15.62
C THR A 106 5.92 1.09 -15.46
N TRP A 107 6.41 2.10 -16.16
CA TRP A 107 7.78 2.62 -16.07
C TRP A 107 7.78 4.15 -16.02
N VAL A 108 8.69 4.71 -15.22
CA VAL A 108 8.89 6.16 -15.15
C VAL A 108 10.37 6.51 -14.94
N SER A 109 10.82 7.57 -15.59
CA SER A 109 12.10 8.22 -15.28
C SER A 109 11.96 9.01 -13.98
N LEU A 110 12.92 8.86 -13.07
CA LEU A 110 12.99 9.65 -11.84
C LEU A 110 13.81 10.94 -12.04
N GLY A 111 14.68 10.96 -13.05
CA GLY A 111 15.51 12.10 -13.40
C GLY A 111 16.70 11.69 -14.25
N ARG A 112 17.57 12.64 -14.62
CA ARG A 112 18.84 12.35 -15.31
C ARG A 112 20.01 13.05 -14.60
N PRO A 113 21.16 12.38 -14.42
CA PRO A 113 21.40 10.98 -14.78
C PRO A 113 20.88 9.99 -13.71
N VAL A 114 20.98 10.33 -12.42
CA VAL A 114 20.52 9.55 -11.27
C VAL A 114 20.06 10.53 -10.19
N VAL A 115 19.02 10.18 -9.44
CA VAL A 115 18.46 11.00 -8.36
C VAL A 115 18.76 10.36 -7.01
N ASP A 116 19.18 11.18 -6.04
CA ASP A 116 19.24 10.81 -4.63
C ASP A 116 17.82 10.73 -4.06
N LEU A 117 17.44 9.55 -3.56
CA LEU A 117 16.12 9.29 -2.98
C LEU A 117 16.13 9.29 -1.44
N CYS A 118 17.14 9.90 -0.80
CA CYS A 118 17.27 9.97 0.67
C CYS A 118 16.00 10.48 1.37
N SER A 119 15.34 11.50 0.83
CA SER A 119 14.12 12.08 1.41
C SER A 119 12.85 11.69 0.67
N ALA A 120 12.94 10.75 -0.28
CA ALA A 120 11.82 10.32 -1.09
C ALA A 120 10.94 9.30 -0.36
N TYR A 121 9.67 9.33 -0.69
CA TYR A 121 8.66 8.40 -0.21
C TYR A 121 7.91 7.75 -1.38
N VAL A 122 7.41 6.54 -1.16
CA VAL A 122 6.48 5.87 -2.06
C VAL A 122 5.13 5.66 -1.36
N VAL A 123 4.04 5.87 -2.10
CA VAL A 123 2.67 5.55 -1.70
C VAL A 123 2.05 4.72 -2.80
N CYS A 124 1.43 3.59 -2.47
CA CYS A 124 0.71 2.75 -3.44
C CYS A 124 -0.77 2.63 -3.05
N VAL A 125 -1.66 2.85 -4.01
CA VAL A 125 -3.13 2.79 -3.85
C VAL A 125 -3.78 2.02 -5.02
N CYS A 126 -5.03 1.61 -4.85
CA CYS A 126 -5.87 1.19 -5.96
C CYS A 126 -6.61 2.40 -6.52
N GLU A 127 -6.56 2.61 -7.83
CA GLU A 127 -7.32 3.61 -8.56
C GLU A 127 -8.83 3.36 -8.38
N GLY A 128 -9.56 4.40 -7.96
CA GLY A 128 -11.01 4.33 -7.71
C GLY A 128 -11.42 3.97 -6.28
N MET A 129 -10.49 3.94 -5.31
CA MET A 129 -10.80 3.92 -3.87
C MET A 129 -10.75 5.31 -3.25
#